data_AF-C0P903-F1
#
_entry.id   AF-C0P903-F1
#
_cell.length_a   1.000
_cell.length_b   1.000
_cell.length_c   1.000
_cell.angle_alpha   90.00
_cell.angle_beta   90.00
_cell.angle_gamma   90.00
#
_symmetry.space_group_name_H-M   'P 1'
#
loop_
_entity.id
_entity.type
_entity.pdbx_description
1 polymer ?
#
loop_
_entity_poly.entity_id
_entity_poly.type
_entity_poly.pdbx_seq_one_letter_code
_entity_poly.pdbx_strand_id
1 'polypeptide(L)'
;MQLKLEVRDRVDQLFKFFHKLSSMRLRNQALGEGIAALSRFETDGYSRKCLLYKLLLALLSRYDVPGLEYHSSTVGRLFKSGLGRFGLGQSKPAFGDQSVLIIFVLGGINTLEVREVMTAISESSRPDVELILGGTTLLTPDDMFELMLGSSSFA
;
A
#
# COMPACT_ATOMS: atom_id res chain seq x y z
N MET A 1 17.60 -2.99 27.65
CA MET A 1 18.50 -2.74 26.50
C MET A 1 18.39 -3.83 25.43
N GLN A 2 18.30 -5.13 25.79
CA GLN A 2 18.09 -6.25 24.86
C GLN A 2 16.82 -6.14 23.99
N LEU A 3 15.66 -5.76 24.57
CA LEU A 3 14.41 -5.65 23.81
C LEU A 3 14.50 -4.64 22.64
N LYS A 4 15.26 -3.56 22.83
CA LYS A 4 15.45 -2.51 21.82
C LYS A 4 16.36 -2.98 20.67
N LEU A 5 17.30 -3.87 20.96
CA LEU A 5 18.17 -4.50 19.96
C LEU A 5 17.41 -5.55 19.16
N GLU A 6 16.59 -6.38 19.82
CA GLU A 6 15.79 -7.41 19.15
C GLU A 6 14.76 -6.80 18.21
N VAL A 7 14.06 -5.72 18.63
CA VAL A 7 13.14 -4.99 17.75
C VAL A 7 13.87 -4.43 16.54
N ARG A 8 15.05 -3.84 16.73
CA ARG A 8 15.85 -3.29 15.63
C ARG A 8 16.27 -4.38 14.64
N ASP A 9 16.71 -5.54 15.11
CA ASP A 9 17.09 -6.66 14.25
C ASP A 9 15.89 -7.21 13.46
N ARG A 10 14.70 -7.28 14.07
CA ARG A 10 13.47 -7.68 13.39
C ARG A 10 13.04 -6.67 12.32
N VAL A 11 13.18 -5.39 12.62
CA VAL A 11 12.93 -4.30 11.66
C VAL A 11 13.92 -4.39 10.49
N ASP A 12 15.21 -4.60 10.74
CA ASP A 12 16.22 -4.78 9.69
C ASP A 12 15.94 -6.02 8.83
N GLN A 13 15.51 -7.14 9.45
CA GLN A 13 15.10 -8.35 8.72
C GLN A 13 13.89 -8.06 7.81
N LEU A 14 12.92 -7.30 8.30
CA LEU A 14 11.75 -6.91 7.53
C LEU A 14 12.14 -6.02 6.34
N PHE A 15 13.01 -5.04 6.54
CA PHE A 15 13.52 -4.19 5.46
C PHE A 15 14.30 -4.97 4.41
N LYS A 16 15.13 -5.94 4.81
CA LYS A 16 15.81 -6.84 3.86
C LYS A 16 14.82 -7.67 3.04
N PHE A 17 13.77 -8.18 3.68
CA PHE A 17 12.72 -8.91 2.98
C PHE A 17 11.98 -8.02 1.98
N PHE A 18 11.62 -6.81 2.37
CA PHE A 18 11.00 -5.82 1.49
C PHE A 18 11.88 -5.44 0.30
N HIS A 19 13.19 -5.28 0.51
CA HIS A 19 14.13 -5.03 -0.59
C HIS A 19 14.23 -6.22 -1.55
N LYS A 20 14.15 -7.45 -1.05
CA LYS A 20 14.07 -8.65 -1.91
C LYS A 20 12.77 -8.66 -2.72
N LEU A 21 11.64 -8.30 -2.10
CA LEU A 21 10.34 -8.22 -2.78
C LEU A 21 10.30 -7.12 -3.85
N SER A 22 10.94 -5.97 -3.64
CA SER A 22 10.94 -4.89 -4.65
C SER A 22 11.57 -5.34 -5.97
N SER A 23 12.60 -6.19 -5.92
CA SER A 23 13.21 -6.80 -7.13
C SER A 23 12.30 -7.78 -7.88
N MET A 24 11.22 -8.26 -7.25
CA MET A 24 10.25 -9.18 -7.86
C MET A 24 9.12 -8.45 -8.61
N ARG A 25 9.06 -7.11 -8.51
CA ARG A 25 7.99 -6.25 -9.07
C ARG A 25 7.71 -6.48 -10.57
N LEU A 26 8.73 -6.83 -11.36
CA LEU A 26 8.60 -7.03 -12.81
C LEU A 26 7.73 -8.24 -13.21
N ARG A 27 7.40 -9.15 -12.28
CA ARG A 27 6.67 -10.40 -12.60
C ARG A 27 5.21 -10.45 -12.14
N ASN A 28 4.69 -9.40 -11.51
CA ASN A 28 3.33 -9.44 -10.94
C ASN A 28 2.28 -8.91 -11.93
N GLN A 29 1.71 -9.81 -12.74
CA GLN A 29 0.66 -9.49 -13.72
C GLN A 29 -0.60 -8.88 -13.08
N ALA A 30 -1.02 -9.38 -11.91
CA ALA A 30 -2.20 -8.89 -11.21
C ALA A 30 -2.06 -7.42 -10.76
N LEU A 31 -0.84 -7.02 -10.40
CA LEU A 31 -0.55 -5.62 -10.03
C LEU A 31 -0.61 -4.69 -11.25
N GLY A 32 -0.21 -5.18 -12.43
CA GLY A 32 -0.35 -4.46 -13.70
C GLY A 32 -1.82 -4.22 -14.08
N GLU A 33 -2.66 -5.24 -13.93
CA GLU A 33 -4.11 -5.12 -14.17
C GLU A 33 -4.78 -4.16 -13.19
N GLY A 34 -4.38 -4.18 -11.91
CA GLY A 34 -4.86 -3.25 -10.89
C GLY A 34 -4.51 -1.79 -11.21
N ILE A 35 -3.27 -1.53 -11.65
CA ILE A 35 -2.86 -0.19 -12.09
C ILE A 35 -3.67 0.27 -13.31
N ALA A 36 -3.91 -0.62 -14.27
CA ALA A 36 -4.75 -0.31 -15.43
C ALA A 36 -6.23 -0.10 -15.07
N ALA A 37 -6.73 -0.73 -14.01
CA ALA A 37 -8.06 -0.43 -13.48
C ALA A 37 -8.11 0.95 -12.81
N LEU A 38 -7.04 1.34 -12.11
CA LEU A 38 -6.91 2.65 -11.48
C LEU A 38 -6.74 3.80 -12.49
N SER A 39 -6.23 3.55 -13.69
CA SER A 39 -6.22 4.57 -14.76
C SER A 39 -7.62 4.82 -15.34
N ARG A 40 -8.60 3.93 -15.15
CA ARG A 40 -10.01 4.20 -15.51
C ARG A 40 -10.68 5.22 -14.59
N PHE A 41 -10.07 5.51 -13.44
CA PHE A 41 -10.45 6.64 -12.57
C PHE A 41 -9.97 8.00 -13.08
N GLU A 42 -9.34 8.06 -14.26
CA GLU A 42 -8.96 9.30 -14.91
C GLU A 42 -10.21 10.05 -15.41
N THR A 43 -10.86 10.77 -14.51
CA THR A 43 -11.55 12.00 -14.90
C THR A 43 -10.49 13.08 -15.13
N ASP A 44 -10.78 14.02 -16.03
CA ASP A 44 -9.81 15.00 -16.57
C ASP A 44 -9.04 15.80 -15.48
N GLY A 45 -9.65 15.97 -14.29
CA GLY A 45 -9.02 16.62 -13.13
C GLY A 45 -7.99 15.77 -12.35
N TYR A 46 -8.03 14.44 -12.46
CA TYR A 46 -7.17 13.50 -11.71
C TYR A 46 -6.12 12.79 -12.56
N SER A 47 -6.07 13.05 -13.87
CA SER A 47 -5.11 12.43 -14.79
C SER A 47 -3.66 12.68 -14.37
N ARG A 48 -3.35 13.86 -13.81
CA ARG A 48 -2.02 14.24 -13.32
C ARG A 48 -1.66 13.74 -11.92
N LYS A 49 -2.59 13.09 -11.20
CA LYS A 49 -2.36 12.64 -9.82
C LYS A 49 -1.59 11.32 -9.78
N CYS A 50 -0.80 11.14 -8.73
CA CYS A 50 0.00 9.95 -8.48
C CYS A 50 -0.87 8.70 -8.28
N LEU A 51 -0.24 7.53 -8.43
CA LEU A 51 -0.91 6.25 -8.25
C LEU A 51 -1.48 6.08 -6.83
N LEU A 52 -0.77 6.56 -5.81
CA LEU A 52 -1.23 6.47 -4.42
C LEU A 52 -2.52 7.27 -4.18
N TYR A 53 -2.64 8.45 -4.80
CA TYR A 53 -3.87 9.23 -4.77
C TYR A 53 -5.04 8.43 -5.36
N LYS A 54 -4.85 7.89 -6.58
CA LYS A 54 -5.90 7.13 -7.30
C LYS A 54 -6.30 5.87 -6.52
N LEU A 55 -5.32 5.15 -5.97
CA LEU A 55 -5.54 3.97 -5.14
C LEU A 55 -6.34 4.31 -3.87
N LEU A 56 -5.93 5.35 -3.14
CA LEU A 56 -6.61 5.75 -1.91
C LEU A 56 -8.05 6.19 -2.17
N LEU A 57 -8.28 6.97 -3.23
CA LEU A 57 -9.62 7.38 -3.63
C LEU A 57 -10.50 6.17 -3.98
N ALA A 58 -9.98 5.20 -4.73
CA ALA A 58 -10.70 3.97 -5.07
C ALA A 58 -11.04 3.15 -3.82
N LEU A 59 -10.11 3.03 -2.86
CA LEU A 59 -10.32 2.30 -1.61
C LEU A 59 -11.37 2.95 -0.72
N LEU A 60 -11.30 4.27 -0.54
CA LEU A 60 -12.27 5.03 0.25
C LEU A 60 -13.65 5.04 -0.41
N SER A 61 -13.70 5.00 -1.74
CA SER A 61 -14.93 4.91 -2.52
C SER A 61 -15.47 3.48 -2.67
N ARG A 62 -14.87 2.49 -1.98
CA ARG A 62 -15.26 1.07 -1.97
C ARG A 62 -15.22 0.38 -3.35
N TYR A 63 -14.37 0.85 -4.25
CA TYR A 63 -14.18 0.17 -5.52
C TYR A 63 -13.28 -1.05 -5.36
N ASP A 64 -13.61 -2.11 -6.10
CA ASP A 64 -12.78 -3.31 -6.16
C ASP A 64 -11.60 -3.04 -7.10
N VAL A 65 -10.37 -3.17 -6.57
CA VAL A 65 -9.14 -2.99 -7.33
C VAL A 65 -8.57 -4.37 -7.63
N PRO A 66 -8.56 -4.83 -8.90
CA PRO A 66 -7.98 -6.10 -9.29
C PRO A 66 -6.53 -6.23 -8.79
N GLY A 67 -6.17 -7.39 -8.26
CA GLY A 67 -4.84 -7.63 -7.68
C GLY A 67 -4.66 -7.11 -6.24
N LEU A 68 -5.64 -6.38 -5.68
CA LEU A 68 -5.65 -6.04 -4.26
C LEU A 68 -6.52 -7.04 -3.47
N GLU A 69 -5.86 -8.03 -2.88
CA GLU A 69 -6.55 -9.04 -2.08
C GLU A 69 -6.63 -8.64 -0.61
N TYR A 70 -7.84 -8.77 -0.05
CA TYR A 70 -8.03 -8.68 1.39
C TYR A 70 -7.56 -9.98 2.05
N HIS A 71 -6.42 -9.91 2.74
CA HIS A 71 -5.95 -10.99 3.60
C HIS A 71 -6.30 -10.68 5.06
N SER A 72 -7.37 -11.30 5.57
CA SER A 72 -7.64 -11.26 7.01
C SER A 72 -6.58 -12.09 7.76
N SER A 73 -5.63 -11.43 8.39
CA SER A 73 -4.73 -12.07 9.36
C SER A 73 -5.40 -12.23 10.73
N THR A 74 -6.71 -12.53 10.75
CA THR A 74 -7.40 -12.81 12.00
C THR A 74 -7.09 -14.23 12.43
N VAL A 75 -6.25 -14.34 13.46
CA VAL A 75 -6.10 -15.50 14.35
C VAL A 75 -7.47 -15.99 14.91
N GLY A 76 -8.57 -15.26 14.67
CA GLY A 76 -9.95 -15.64 14.98
C GLY A 76 -10.59 -16.69 14.07
N ARG A 77 -9.99 -17.10 12.94
CA ARG A 77 -10.55 -18.18 12.10
C ARG A 77 -10.43 -19.57 12.75
N LEU A 78 -9.49 -19.76 13.68
CA LEU A 78 -9.36 -21.01 14.43
C LEU A 78 -10.38 -21.11 15.58
N PHE A 79 -10.71 -19.99 16.26
CA PHE A 79 -11.71 -20.00 17.34
C PHE A 79 -13.17 -19.94 16.86
N LYS A 80 -13.42 -19.58 15.60
CA LYS A 80 -14.76 -19.64 14.98
C LYS A 80 -15.03 -20.95 14.21
N SER A 81 -14.07 -21.87 14.17
CA SER A 81 -14.15 -23.12 13.41
C SER A 81 -15.11 -24.17 14.00
N GLY A 82 -15.62 -23.98 15.21
CA GLY A 82 -16.47 -24.99 15.90
C GLY A 82 -17.99 -24.76 15.84
N LEU A 83 -18.46 -23.55 15.52
CA LEU A 83 -19.89 -23.17 15.63
C LEU A 83 -20.42 -22.43 14.38
N GLY A 84 -19.77 -22.63 13.22
CA GLY A 84 -20.02 -21.84 12.00
C GLY A 84 -20.86 -22.53 10.92
N ARG A 85 -21.59 -23.61 11.23
CA ARG A 85 -22.46 -24.31 10.25
C ARG A 85 -23.69 -23.50 9.80
N PHE A 86 -23.88 -22.28 10.31
CA PHE A 86 -24.87 -21.34 9.80
C PHE A 86 -24.22 -20.46 8.73
N GLY A 87 -24.53 -20.76 7.47
CA GLY A 87 -24.16 -19.97 6.29
C GLY A 87 -24.81 -18.59 6.26
N LEU A 88 -24.42 -17.70 7.19
CA LEU A 88 -24.65 -16.27 7.08
C LEU A 88 -23.38 -15.66 6.51
N GLY A 89 -23.36 -15.50 5.19
CA GLY A 89 -22.27 -14.91 4.44
C GLY A 89 -21.86 -13.56 5.03
N GLN A 90 -20.74 -13.55 5.75
CA GLN A 90 -20.05 -12.32 6.07
C GLN A 90 -19.50 -11.77 4.76
N SER A 91 -20.01 -10.61 4.34
CA SER A 91 -19.48 -9.87 3.20
C SER A 91 -17.98 -9.67 3.40
N LYS A 92 -17.19 -9.88 2.35
CA LYS A 92 -15.75 -9.60 2.35
C LYS A 92 -15.57 -8.16 2.88
N PRO A 93 -14.92 -7.95 4.03
CA PRO A 93 -14.77 -6.61 4.56
C PRO A 93 -13.99 -5.76 3.55
N ALA A 94 -14.49 -4.56 3.26
CA ALA A 94 -13.84 -3.67 2.33
C ALA A 94 -12.72 -2.90 3.05
N PHE A 95 -11.69 -2.51 2.32
CA PHE A 95 -10.61 -1.67 2.88
C PHE A 95 -11.16 -0.34 3.43
N GLY A 96 -12.20 0.22 2.80
CA GLY A 96 -12.89 1.43 3.26
C GLY A 96 -13.77 1.25 4.51
N ASP A 97 -13.89 0.06 5.07
CA ASP A 97 -14.56 -0.17 6.36
C ASP A 97 -13.60 -0.04 7.56
N GLN A 98 -12.28 0.05 7.32
CA GLN A 98 -11.27 0.16 8.37
C GLN A 98 -11.08 1.62 8.81
N SER A 99 -10.97 1.84 10.12
CA SER A 99 -10.71 3.18 10.68
C SER A 99 -9.24 3.59 10.60
N VAL A 100 -8.32 2.65 10.39
CA VAL A 100 -6.89 2.91 10.26
C VAL A 100 -6.38 2.25 8.98
N LEU A 101 -5.74 3.04 8.11
CA LEU A 101 -5.09 2.57 6.90
C LEU A 101 -3.58 2.77 7.03
N ILE A 102 -2.82 1.71 6.78
CA ILE A 102 -1.35 1.76 6.76
C ILE A 102 -0.89 1.49 5.33
N ILE A 103 -0.22 2.45 4.72
CA ILE A 103 0.38 2.32 3.39
C ILE A 103 1.89 2.38 3.55
N PHE A 104 2.57 1.31 3.14
CA PHE A 104 4.03 1.25 3.19
C PHE A 104 4.60 0.98 1.79
N VAL A 105 5.29 1.96 1.22
CA VAL A 105 5.81 1.89 -0.15
C VAL A 105 7.24 1.37 -0.17
N LEU A 106 7.45 0.29 -0.91
CA LEU A 106 8.76 -0.31 -1.11
C LEU A 106 9.45 0.32 -2.31
N GLY A 107 10.63 0.89 -2.09
CA GLY A 107 11.39 1.65 -3.10
C GLY A 107 11.47 3.14 -2.80
N GLY A 108 10.62 3.64 -1.88
CA GLY A 108 10.63 5.02 -1.41
C GLY A 108 9.35 5.78 -1.78
N ILE A 109 9.17 6.93 -1.14
CA ILE A 109 8.07 7.87 -1.39
C ILE A 109 8.65 9.26 -1.65
N ASN A 110 7.96 10.10 -2.42
CA ASN A 110 8.34 11.50 -2.59
C ASN A 110 7.38 12.47 -1.86
N THR A 111 7.79 13.73 -1.72
CA THR A 111 7.00 14.75 -1.00
C THR A 111 5.71 15.13 -1.73
N LEU A 112 5.68 15.02 -3.06
CA LEU A 112 4.48 15.30 -3.86
C LEU A 112 3.40 14.23 -3.64
N GLU A 113 3.79 12.95 -3.61
CA GLU A 113 2.93 11.81 -3.28
C GLU A 113 2.34 11.96 -1.88
N VAL A 114 3.17 12.33 -0.89
CA VAL A 114 2.70 12.59 0.48
C VAL A 114 1.63 13.69 0.48
N ARG A 115 1.88 14.81 -0.20
CA ARG A 115 0.93 15.92 -0.30
C ARG A 115 -0.37 15.50 -1.00
N GLU A 116 -0.28 14.75 -2.08
CA GLU A 116 -1.46 14.30 -2.81
C GLU A 116 -2.29 13.33 -1.98
N VAL A 117 -1.66 12.40 -1.27
CA VAL A 117 -2.35 11.48 -0.37
C VAL A 117 -3.08 12.24 0.76
N MET A 118 -2.44 13.25 1.35
CA MET A 118 -3.09 14.13 2.33
C MET A 118 -4.29 14.87 1.74
N THR A 119 -4.18 15.29 0.48
CA THR A 119 -5.28 15.93 -0.25
C THR A 119 -6.43 14.96 -0.47
N ALA A 120 -6.14 13.72 -0.88
CA ALA A 120 -7.15 12.69 -1.11
C ALA A 120 -7.98 12.37 0.15
N ILE A 121 -7.35 12.33 1.33
CA ILE A 121 -8.07 12.13 2.59
C ILE A 121 -8.94 13.32 2.92
N SER A 122 -8.40 14.53 2.76
CA SER A 122 -9.12 15.77 3.04
C SER A 122 -10.34 15.96 2.14
N GLU A 123 -10.23 15.52 0.88
CA GLU A 123 -11.33 15.51 -0.11
C GLU A 123 -12.29 14.34 0.07
N SER A 124 -11.92 13.32 0.86
CA SER A 124 -12.75 12.13 1.03
C SER A 124 -13.97 12.41 1.92
N SER A 125 -15.03 11.66 1.68
CA SER A 125 -16.24 11.67 2.53
C SER A 125 -16.07 10.94 3.87
N ARG A 126 -14.85 10.50 4.20
CA ARG A 126 -14.53 9.67 5.38
C ARG A 126 -13.47 10.35 6.27
N PRO A 127 -13.86 11.38 7.05
CA PRO A 127 -12.95 12.06 7.96
C PRO A 127 -12.54 11.21 9.17
N ASP A 128 -13.18 10.05 9.37
CA ASP A 128 -12.94 9.11 10.47
C ASP A 128 -11.78 8.14 10.21
N VAL A 129 -11.18 8.17 9.02
CA VAL A 129 -10.07 7.29 8.65
C VAL A 129 -8.73 7.94 8.99
N GLU A 130 -7.94 7.27 9.84
CA GLU A 130 -6.55 7.63 10.13
C GLU A 130 -5.62 6.95 9.11
N LEU A 131 -4.78 7.73 8.43
CA LEU A 131 -3.77 7.20 7.51
C LEU A 131 -2.36 7.30 8.09
N ILE A 132 -1.66 6.18 8.09
CA ILE A 132 -0.22 6.10 8.30
C ILE A 132 0.45 5.79 6.97
N LEU A 133 1.14 6.78 6.40
CA LEU A 133 1.93 6.63 5.18
C LEU A 133 3.41 6.50 5.53
N GLY A 134 4.06 5.47 4.98
CA GLY A 134 5.49 5.24 5.11
C GLY A 134 6.10 4.77 3.81
N GLY A 135 7.42 4.90 3.74
CA GLY A 135 8.23 4.37 2.64
C GLY A 135 9.56 3.87 3.16
N THR A 136 10.27 3.10 2.34
CA THR A 136 11.64 2.67 2.67
C THR A 136 12.63 3.83 2.74
N THR A 137 12.40 4.88 1.96
CA THR A 137 13.19 6.11 1.95
C THR A 137 12.32 7.27 1.47
N LEU A 138 12.70 8.51 1.82
CA LEU A 138 12.11 9.71 1.24
C LEU A 138 12.98 10.13 0.05
N LEU A 139 12.42 10.10 -1.16
CA LEU A 139 13.12 10.36 -2.41
C LEU A 139 12.98 11.82 -2.82
N THR A 140 14.12 12.40 -3.18
CA THR A 140 14.20 13.64 -3.97
C THR A 140 14.25 13.32 -5.46
N PRO A 141 14.00 14.31 -6.35
CA PRO A 141 14.17 14.12 -7.78
C PRO A 141 15.57 13.64 -8.18
N ASP A 142 16.60 14.09 -7.48
CA ASP A 142 17.99 13.66 -7.70
C ASP A 142 18.18 12.18 -7.32
N ASP A 143 17.65 11.74 -6.18
CA ASP A 143 17.69 10.32 -5.78
C ASP A 143 16.97 9.43 -6.81
N MET A 144 15.83 9.88 -7.34
CA MET A 144 15.10 9.16 -8.39
C MET A 144 15.91 9.05 -9.68
N PHE A 145 16.63 10.12 -10.04
CA PHE A 145 17.50 10.13 -11.21
C PHE A 145 18.67 9.14 -11.04
N GLU A 146 19.32 9.14 -9.88
CA GLU A 146 20.39 8.18 -9.58
C GLU A 146 19.88 6.72 -9.56
N LEU A 147 18.70 6.47 -8.98
CA LEU A 147 18.07 5.15 -8.99
C LEU A 147 17.77 4.65 -10.41
N MET A 148 17.40 5.56 -11.33
CA MET A 148 17.13 5.24 -12.73
C MET A 148 18.40 4.95 -13.52
N LEU A 149 19.48 5.69 -13.25
CA LEU A 149 20.77 5.48 -13.92
C LEU A 149 21.48 4.22 -13.42
N GLY A 150 21.23 3.83 -12.18
CA GLY A 150 21.85 2.69 -11.54
C GLY A 150 23.36 2.89 -11.33
N SER A 151 23.91 2.22 -10.32
CA SER A 151 25.35 2.14 -10.16
C SER A 151 25.92 1.20 -11.23
N SER A 152 26.17 1.69 -12.44
CA SER A 152 26.99 0.98 -13.43
C SER A 152 28.46 1.10 -13.04
N SER A 153 28.84 0.41 -11.96
CA SER A 153 30.25 0.23 -11.62
C SER A 153 30.86 -0.79 -12.57
N PHE A 154 31.29 -0.36 -13.75
CA PHE A 154 32.41 -0.98 -14.44
C PHE A 154 33.67 -0.34 -13.86
N ALA A 155 34.29 -1.03 -12.91
CA ALA A 155 35.67 -0.82 -12.48
C ALA A 155 36.40 -2.16 -12.57
#